data_AF-A0A934E7Z5-F1
#
_entry.id   AF-A0A934E7Z5-F1
#
_cell.length_a   1.000
_cell.length_b   1.000
_cell.length_c   1.000
_cell.angle_alpha   90.00
_cell.angle_beta   90.00
_cell.angle_gamma   90.00
#
_symmetry.space_group_name_H-M   'P 1'
#
loop_
_entity.id
_entity.type
_entity.pdbx_description
1 polymer ?
#
loop_
_entity_poly.entity_id
_entity_poly.type
_entity_poly.pdbx_seq_one_letter_code
_entity_poly.pdbx_strand_id
1 'polypeptide(L)'
;SRSMFLLLSSGLPITAALDLTADVVIKKQTSNLIRSSRDMILAGKTLSEGFRQAKSKMPIIMIKLIEAGEKTGSLDRSMQDISEYFDYQVSNTLKILMALLEPVMLVLIGGVVGTMMLAIITPIYGLISKVGAR
;
A
#
# COMPACT_ATOMS: atom_id res chain seq x y z
N SER A 1 4.16 -2.90 11.52
CA SER A 1 4.00 -4.24 10.90
C SER A 1 3.34 -5.14 11.93
N ARG A 2 2.40 -5.99 11.52
CA ARG A 2 1.71 -6.91 12.44
C ARG A 2 2.66 -7.81 13.23
N SER A 3 3.77 -8.22 12.61
CA SER A 3 4.83 -8.99 13.27
C SER A 3 5.45 -8.25 14.45
N MET A 4 5.74 -6.96 14.31
CA MET A 4 6.35 -6.16 15.39
C MET A 4 5.39 -5.99 16.57
N PHE A 5 4.10 -5.82 16.31
CA PHE A 5 3.06 -5.86 17.35
C PHE A 5 3.08 -7.19 18.10
N LEU A 6 2.99 -8.33 17.39
CA LEU A 6 2.96 -9.66 18.01
C LEU A 6 4.21 -9.93 18.87
N LEU A 7 5.38 -9.52 18.40
CA LEU A 7 6.63 -9.69 19.14
C LEU A 7 6.64 -8.83 20.41
N LEU A 8 6.24 -7.55 20.32
CA LEU A 8 6.18 -6.66 21.49
C LEU A 8 5.13 -7.12 22.51
N SER A 9 3.95 -7.53 22.06
CA SER A 9 2.89 -8.06 22.94
C SER A 9 3.27 -9.39 23.59
N SER A 10 4.21 -10.15 23.01
CA SER A 10 4.76 -11.36 23.63
C SER A 10 5.84 -11.08 24.70
N GLY A 11 6.14 -9.81 24.99
CA GLY A 11 7.09 -9.40 26.01
C GLY A 11 8.56 -9.40 25.56
N LEU A 12 8.83 -9.54 24.26
CA LEU A 12 10.19 -9.45 23.73
C LEU A 12 10.72 -8.01 23.85
N PRO A 13 12.01 -7.84 24.19
CA PRO A 13 12.66 -6.54 24.14
C PRO A 13 12.57 -5.92 22.74
N ILE A 14 12.38 -4.60 22.68
CA ILE A 14 12.20 -3.88 21.41
C ILE A 14 13.35 -4.10 20.42
N THR A 15 14.58 -4.25 20.92
CA THR A 15 15.77 -4.48 20.10
C THR A 15 15.75 -5.85 19.42
N ALA A 16 15.28 -6.89 20.12
CA ALA A 16 15.06 -8.22 19.56
C ALA A 16 13.88 -8.24 18.58
N ALA A 17 12.78 -7.55 18.93
CA ALA A 17 11.62 -7.42 18.04
C ALA A 17 11.99 -6.71 16.72
N LEU A 18 12.85 -5.68 16.77
CA LEU A 18 13.35 -4.98 15.58
C LEU A 18 14.24 -5.88 14.72
N ASP A 19 15.12 -6.68 15.31
CA ASP A 19 16.02 -7.57 14.58
C ASP A 19 15.22 -8.64 13.81
N LEU A 20 14.32 -9.32 14.51
CA LEU A 20 13.43 -10.32 13.92
C LEU A 20 12.52 -9.71 12.84
N THR A 21 12.02 -8.49 13.07
CA THR A 21 11.21 -7.81 12.05
C THR A 21 12.07 -7.43 10.83
N ALA A 22 13.33 -7.06 11.00
CA ALA A 22 14.23 -6.75 9.90
C ALA A 22 14.54 -7.97 9.02
N ASP A 23 14.56 -9.18 9.61
CA ASP A 23 14.80 -10.44 8.88
C ASP A 23 13.60 -10.86 8.02
N VAL A 24 12.37 -10.57 8.46
CA VAL A 24 11.14 -10.94 7.75
C VAL A 24 10.78 -9.94 6.63
N VAL A 25 11.36 -8.74 6.65
CA VAL A 25 11.04 -7.68 5.68
C VAL A 25 11.71 -7.94 4.33
N ILE A 26 10.89 -8.14 3.30
CA ILE A 26 11.32 -8.43 1.92
C ILE A 26 12.15 -7.29 1.32
N LYS A 27 11.76 -6.04 1.58
CA LYS A 27 12.40 -4.87 0.98
C LYS A 27 13.67 -4.52 1.73
N LYS A 28 14.84 -4.75 1.12
CA LYS A 28 16.18 -4.46 1.69
C LYS A 28 16.31 -3.03 2.25
N GLN A 29 15.71 -2.05 1.58
CA GLN A 29 15.71 -0.66 2.05
C GLN A 29 14.97 -0.47 3.39
N THR A 30 13.86 -1.20 3.59
CA THR A 30 13.09 -1.17 4.83
C THR A 30 13.78 -1.98 5.93
N SER A 31 14.40 -3.12 5.58
CA SER A 31 15.22 -3.90 6.51
C SER A 31 16.40 -3.07 7.06
N ASN A 32 17.16 -2.39 6.19
CA ASN A 32 18.25 -1.50 6.59
C ASN A 32 17.77 -0.37 7.50
N LEU A 33 16.59 0.17 7.25
CA LEU A 33 16.00 1.21 8.08
C LEU A 33 15.65 0.71 9.48
N ILE A 34 15.06 -0.48 9.59
CA ILE A 34 14.75 -1.11 10.87
C ILE A 34 16.04 -1.39 11.66
N ARG A 35 17.08 -1.89 11.00
CA ARG A 35 18.40 -2.10 11.62
C ARG A 35 19.04 -0.80 12.09
N SER A 36 19.01 0.25 11.26
CA SER A 36 19.50 1.57 11.67
C SER A 36 18.75 2.12 12.88
N SER A 37 17.42 1.97 12.92
CA SER A 37 16.62 2.37 14.08
C SER A 37 16.96 1.56 15.35
N ARG A 38 17.26 0.27 15.22
CA ARG A 38 17.75 -0.57 16.33
C ARG A 38 19.07 -0.04 16.89
N ASP A 39 20.03 0.26 16.02
CA ASP A 39 21.34 0.77 16.43
C ASP A 39 21.23 2.13 17.11
N MET A 40 20.27 2.96 16.69
CA MET A 40 19.96 4.23 17.36
C MET A 40 19.42 4.04 18.78
N ILE A 41 18.54 3.05 18.99
CA ILE A 41 18.04 2.73 20.33
C ILE A 41 19.17 2.26 21.23
N LEU A 42 20.08 1.42 20.72
CA LEU A 42 21.26 0.99 21.47
C LEU A 42 22.19 2.15 21.83
N ALA A 43 22.23 3.20 21.00
CA ALA A 43 22.95 4.44 21.28
C ALA A 43 22.20 5.42 22.21
N GLY A 44 21.05 5.01 22.78
CA GLY A 44 20.26 5.81 23.71
C GLY A 44 19.31 6.83 23.05
N LYS A 45 19.11 6.75 21.73
CA LYS A 45 18.13 7.57 21.02
C LYS A 45 16.75 6.91 21.00
N THR A 46 15.74 7.70 20.65
CA THR A 46 14.36 7.20 20.57
C THR A 46 14.09 6.46 19.25
N LEU A 47 13.17 5.49 19.27
CA LEU A 47 12.68 4.80 18.07
C LEU A 47 12.08 5.80 17.09
N SER A 48 11.36 6.80 17.60
CA SER A 48 10.75 7.84 16.79
C SER A 48 11.79 8.65 16.00
N GLU A 49 12.97 8.93 16.55
CA GLU A 49 14.08 9.63 15.87
C GLU A 49 14.73 8.78 14.78
N GLY A 50 14.89 7.47 15.02
CA GLY A 50 15.40 6.53 14.02
C GLY A 50 14.52 6.52 12.77
N PHE A 51 13.20 6.43 12.95
CA PHE A 51 12.27 6.47 11.83
C PHE A 51 12.08 7.88 11.22
N ARG A 52 12.31 8.94 11.98
CA ARG A 52 12.19 10.34 11.50
C ARG A 52 13.30 10.72 10.52
N GLN A 53 14.48 10.13 10.61
CA GLN A 53 15.53 10.31 9.61
C GLN A 53 15.15 9.76 8.23
N ALA A 54 14.21 8.80 8.19
CA ALA A 54 13.65 8.28 6.95
C ALA A 54 12.34 8.96 6.53
N LYS A 55 12.11 10.22 6.95
CA LYS A 55 10.90 11.02 6.68
C LYS A 55 10.35 10.94 5.25
N SER A 56 11.22 10.75 4.24
CA SER A 56 10.79 10.60 2.84
C SER A 56 10.03 9.29 2.54
N LYS A 57 10.11 8.29 3.43
CA LYS A 57 9.66 6.91 3.17
C LYS A 57 8.58 6.41 4.14
N MET A 58 8.24 7.18 5.17
CA MET A 58 7.17 6.80 6.10
C MET A 58 6.13 7.89 6.34
N PRO A 59 4.86 7.50 6.52
CA PRO A 59 3.80 8.43 6.88
C PRO A 59 4.08 9.12 8.22
N ILE A 60 3.79 10.42 8.29
CA ILE A 60 3.96 11.24 9.50
C ILE A 60 3.14 10.69 10.67
N ILE A 61 1.94 10.17 10.40
CA ILE A 61 1.06 9.57 11.41
C ILE A 61 1.74 8.39 12.12
N MET A 62 2.51 7.58 11.38
CA MET A 62 3.24 6.44 11.95
C MET A 62 4.29 6.93 12.96
N ILE A 63 5.07 7.96 12.62
CA ILE A 63 6.09 8.52 13.51
C ILE A 63 5.44 9.08 14.79
N LYS A 64 4.28 9.74 14.68
CA LYS A 64 3.55 10.28 15.83
C LYS A 64 3.00 9.20 16.76
N LEU A 65 2.48 8.11 16.21
CA LEU A 65 2.00 6.96 16.99
C LEU A 65 3.17 6.29 17.72
N ILE A 66 4.32 6.12 17.06
CA ILE A 66 5.53 5.60 17.70
C ILE A 66 5.99 6.52 18.83
N GLU A 67 6.03 7.83 18.60
CA GLU A 67 6.44 8.80 19.62
C GLU A 67 5.50 8.79 20.84
N ALA A 68 4.18 8.65 20.62
CA ALA A 68 3.20 8.52 21.69
C ALA A 68 3.37 7.21 22.47
N GLY A 69 3.56 6.09 21.78
CA GLY A 69 3.81 4.78 22.40
C GLY A 69 5.09 4.74 23.21
N GLU A 70 6.15 5.37 22.71
CA GLU A 70 7.44 5.44 23.38
C GLU A 70 7.39 6.30 24.65
N LYS A 71 6.66 7.43 24.62
CA LYS A 71 6.43 8.29 25.80
C LYS A 71 5.57 7.63 26.88
N THR A 72 4.62 6.79 26.48
CA THR A 72 3.64 6.15 27.37
C THR A 72 4.03 4.73 27.76
N GLY A 73 5.12 4.19 27.20
CA GLY A 73 5.50 2.78 27.34
C GLY A 73 4.58 1.79 26.62
N SER A 74 3.63 2.28 25.81
CA SER A 74 2.63 1.47 25.08
C SER A 74 2.96 1.33 23.59
N LEU A 75 4.19 0.90 23.31
CA LEU A 75 4.70 0.66 21.95
C LEU A 75 3.96 -0.49 21.26
N ASP A 76 3.53 -1.50 22.00
CA ASP A 76 2.68 -2.59 21.54
C ASP A 76 1.37 -2.06 20.94
N ARG A 77 0.62 -1.25 21.70
CA ARG A 77 -0.63 -0.63 21.25
C ARG A 77 -0.40 0.30 20.05
N SER A 78 0.68 1.07 20.07
CA SER A 78 1.02 1.95 18.95
C SER A 78 1.33 1.17 17.67
N MET A 79 1.99 0.01 17.78
CA MET A 79 2.24 -0.87 16.63
C MET A 79 0.96 -1.54 16.12
N GLN A 80 0.00 -1.82 17.00
CA GLN A 80 -1.34 -2.28 16.62
C GLN A 80 -2.07 -1.21 15.80
N ASP A 81 -2.17 0.02 16.32
CA ASP A 81 -2.84 1.14 15.64
C ASP A 81 -2.23 1.40 14.25
N ILE A 82 -0.89 1.32 14.15
CA ILE A 82 -0.17 1.43 12.87
C ILE A 82 -0.56 0.31 11.92
N SER A 83 -0.65 -0.94 12.40
CA SER A 83 -1.04 -2.09 11.57
C SER A 83 -2.46 -1.92 11.04
N GLU A 84 -3.41 -1.57 11.91
CA GLU A 84 -4.81 -1.39 11.54
C GLU A 84 -4.99 -0.25 10.53
N TYR A 85 -4.24 0.85 10.70
CA TYR A 85 -4.23 1.96 9.75
C TYR A 85 -3.74 1.52 8.36
N PHE A 86 -2.67 0.73 8.27
CA PHE A 86 -2.19 0.24 6.98
C PHE A 86 -3.12 -0.80 6.36
N ASP A 87 -3.70 -1.71 7.15
CA ASP A 87 -4.69 -2.68 6.67
C ASP A 87 -5.93 -1.97 6.11
N TYR A 88 -6.39 -0.91 6.79
CA TYR A 88 -7.46 -0.05 6.30
C TYR A 88 -7.08 0.64 4.98
N GLN A 89 -5.88 1.22 4.88
CA GLN A 89 -5.43 1.86 3.65
C GLN A 89 -5.34 0.87 2.48
N VAL A 90 -4.78 -0.31 2.68
CA VAL A 90 -4.70 -1.36 1.64
C VAL A 90 -6.09 -1.76 1.20
N SER A 91 -7.01 -2.04 2.13
CA SER A 91 -8.40 -2.39 1.82
C SER A 91 -9.11 -1.29 1.03
N ASN A 92 -8.91 -0.02 1.43
CA ASN A 92 -9.52 1.12 0.76
C ASN A 92 -8.95 1.33 -0.66
N THR A 93 -7.63 1.19 -0.84
CA THR A 93 -7.01 1.25 -2.16
C THR A 93 -7.52 0.13 -3.06
N LEU A 94 -7.65 -1.10 -2.56
CA LEU A 94 -8.22 -2.21 -3.34
C LEU A 94 -9.66 -1.93 -3.75
N LYS A 95 -10.50 -1.40 -2.86
CA LYS A 95 -11.87 -1.01 -3.19
C LYS A 95 -11.92 0.04 -4.30
N ILE A 96 -11.08 1.07 -4.22
CA ILE A 96 -11.00 2.11 -5.24
C ILE A 96 -10.53 1.52 -6.58
N LEU A 97 -9.51 0.66 -6.57
CA LEU A 97 -9.03 -0.01 -7.78
C LEU A 97 -10.11 -0.88 -8.42
N MET A 98 -10.87 -1.63 -7.62
CA MET A 98 -12.01 -2.43 -8.09
C MET A 98 -13.12 -1.54 -8.67
N ALA A 99 -13.44 -0.42 -8.02
CA ALA A 99 -14.44 0.53 -8.50
C ALA A 99 -14.03 1.21 -9.81
N LEU A 100 -12.74 1.46 -10.03
CA LEU A 100 -12.21 2.00 -11.29
C LEU A 100 -12.14 0.94 -12.40
N LEU A 101 -12.08 -0.34 -12.06
CA LEU A 101 -12.02 -1.42 -13.03
C LEU A 101 -13.33 -1.53 -13.84
N GLU A 102 -14.48 -1.31 -13.21
CA GLU A 102 -15.80 -1.35 -13.87
C GLU A 102 -15.94 -0.37 -15.05
N PRO A 103 -15.70 0.95 -14.91
CA PRO A 103 -15.80 1.88 -16.03
C PRO A 103 -14.75 1.60 -17.11
N VAL A 104 -13.55 1.13 -16.75
CA VAL A 104 -12.52 0.74 -17.73
C VAL A 104 -13.00 -0.43 -18.58
N MET A 105 -13.63 -1.44 -17.96
CA MET A 105 -14.21 -2.58 -18.67
C MET A 105 -15.36 -2.15 -19.59
N LEU A 106 -16.23 -1.24 -19.15
CA LEU A 106 -17.31 -0.70 -19.99
C LEU A 106 -16.78 0.03 -21.22
N VAL A 107 -15.75 0.87 -21.07
CA VAL A 107 -15.13 1.57 -22.20
C VAL A 107 -14.47 0.58 -23.17
N LEU A 108 -13.78 -0.44 -22.65
CA LEU A 108 -13.17 -1.48 -23.48
C LEU A 108 -14.21 -2.26 -24.29
N ILE A 109 -15.25 -2.78 -23.62
CA ILE A 109 -16.32 -3.55 -24.27
C ILE A 109 -17.07 -2.66 -25.27
N GLY A 110 -17.42 -1.44 -24.88
CA GLY A 110 -18.08 -0.48 -25.75
C GLY A 110 -17.24 -0.15 -26.99
N GLY A 111 -15.92 -0.02 -26.84
CA GLY A 111 -15.00 0.19 -27.96
C GLY A 111 -14.95 -1.00 -28.92
N VAL A 112 -14.88 -2.23 -28.39
CA VAL A 112 -14.88 -3.46 -29.21
C VAL A 112 -16.21 -3.61 -29.96
N VAL A 113 -17.33 -3.44 -29.28
CA VAL A 113 -18.66 -3.56 -29.92
C VAL A 113 -18.88 -2.43 -30.92
N GLY A 114 -18.51 -1.19 -30.58
CA GLY A 114 -18.64 -0.04 -31.47
C GLY A 114 -17.82 -0.18 -32.76
N THR A 115 -16.57 -0.64 -32.65
CA THR A 115 -15.73 -0.92 -33.83
C THR A 115 -16.26 -2.06 -34.67
N MET A 116 -16.78 -3.13 -34.05
CA MET A 116 -17.46 -4.24 -34.74
C MET A 116 -18.69 -3.76 -35.52
N MET A 117 -19.52 -2.90 -34.92
CA MET A 117 -20.69 -2.33 -35.60
C MET A 117 -20.30 -1.51 -36.83
N LEU A 118 -19.28 -0.65 -36.72
CA LEU A 118 -18.80 0.15 -37.85
C LEU A 118 -18.29 -0.76 -38.98
N ALA A 119 -17.51 -1.80 -38.65
CA ALA A 119 -17.01 -2.75 -39.65
C ALA A 119 -18.12 -3.48 -40.43
N ILE A 120 -19.29 -3.71 -39.81
CA ILE A 120 -20.45 -4.35 -40.45
C ILE A 120 -21.30 -3.32 -41.24
N ILE A 121 -21.51 -2.13 -40.67
CA ILE A 121 -22.39 -1.11 -41.26
C ILE A 121 -21.77 -0.50 -42.53
N THR A 122 -20.46 -0.22 -42.54
CA THR A 122 -19.77 0.37 -43.70
C THR A 122 -19.99 -0.41 -45.01
N PRO A 123 -19.78 -1.74 -45.09
CA PRO A 123 -20.03 -2.49 -46.33
C PRO A 123 -21.51 -2.52 -46.70
N ILE A 124 -22.44 -2.57 -45.72
CA ILE A 124 -23.89 -2.55 -46.00
C ILE A 124 -24.28 -1.25 -46.73
N TYR A 125 -23.82 -0.10 -46.25
CA TYR A 125 -24.05 1.17 -46.95
C TYR A 125 -23.43 1.19 -48.35
N GLY A 126 -22.25 0.58 -48.53
CA GLY A 126 -21.61 0.42 -49.83
C GLY A 126 -22.40 -0.45 -50.81
N LEU A 127 -23.15 -1.45 -50.31
CA LEU A 127 -24.02 -2.29 -51.13
C LEU A 127 -25.31 -1.56 -51.53
N ILE A 128 -25.93 -0.85 -50.59
CA ILE A 128 -27.17 -0.08 -50.84
C ILE A 128 -26.92 1.02 -51.87
N SER A 129 -25.81 1.76 -51.77
CA SER A 129 -25.50 2.85 -52.71
C SER A 129 -25.27 2.35 -54.14
N LYS A 130 -24.70 1.15 -54.33
CA LYS A 130 -24.52 0.53 -55.65
C LYS A 130 -25.83 0.05 -56.28
N VAL A 131 -26.81 -0.33 -55.46
CA VAL A 131 -28.13 -0.80 -55.94
C VAL A 131 -29.04 0.38 -56.28
N GLY A 132 -29.00 1.48 -55.53
CA GLY A 132 -29.82 2.67 -55.80
C GLY A 132 -29.32 3.59 -56.93
N ALA A 133 -28.12 3.35 -57.47
CA ALA A 133 -27.52 4.11 -58.56
C ALA A 133 -27.85 3.57 -59.97
N ARG A 134 -28.85 2.68 -60.10
CA ARG A 134 -29.37 2.14 -61.36
C ARG A 134 -30.83 2.49 -61.54
#